data_AF-L1KYH5-F1
#
_entry.id   AF-L1KYH5-F1
#
_cell.length_a   1.000
_cell.length_b   1.000
_cell.length_c   1.000
_cell.angle_alpha   90.00
_cell.angle_beta   90.00
_cell.angle_gamma   90.00
#
_symmetry.space_group_name_H-M   'P 1'
#
loop_
_entity.id
_entity.type
_entity.pdbx_description
1 polymer ?
#
loop_
_entity_poly.entity_id
_entity_poly.type
_entity_poly.pdbx_seq_one_letter_code
_entity_poly.pdbx_strand_id
1 'polypeptide(L)'
;MADIKSGTGFKSLVAQTTAVLLTRGLEVEPVAVRDVVAYVVNTAAEKVRLDPEEAVHLVSPEMVADAIATAADDSNEDASAVHAVRPVRLDTRTVDVPTMALGRLVMAGAQAGKYAAANRDGRAAAHAMDLVTELGSATVSARGSELVEVPVGVLDELADLVQQVVGRVDAGEWSICPCGELHEQEEVDRRVVVAMGQDAAIARELRAKAGQ
;
A
#
# COMPACT_ATOMS: atom_id res chain seq x y z
N MET A 1 -34.43 -9.19 -3.21
CA MET A 1 -33.87 -7.90 -2.74
C MET A 1 -33.12 -7.29 -3.90
N ALA A 2 -33.42 -6.03 -4.22
CA ALA A 2 -32.64 -5.30 -5.20
C ALA A 2 -31.20 -5.18 -4.69
N ASP A 3 -30.23 -5.36 -5.59
CA ASP A 3 -28.82 -5.14 -5.25
C ASP A 3 -28.60 -3.64 -5.06
N ILE A 4 -28.53 -3.19 -3.80
CA ILE A 4 -28.26 -1.80 -3.43
C ILE A 4 -27.03 -1.27 -4.18
N LYS A 5 -26.04 -2.13 -4.46
CA LYS A 5 -24.81 -1.73 -5.14
C LYS A 5 -25.03 -1.28 -6.59
N SER A 6 -26.21 -1.54 -7.16
CA SER A 6 -26.60 -1.09 -8.50
C SER A 6 -27.29 0.28 -8.51
N GLY A 7 -27.81 0.75 -7.37
CA GLY A 7 -28.57 1.98 -7.23
C GLY A 7 -27.74 3.25 -7.39
N THR A 8 -28.37 4.32 -7.90
CA THR A 8 -27.70 5.61 -8.14
C THR A 8 -27.23 6.28 -6.85
N GLY A 9 -28.05 6.24 -5.79
CA GLY A 9 -27.68 6.80 -4.48
C GLY A 9 -26.41 6.15 -3.91
N PHE A 10 -26.33 4.83 -4.01
CA PHE A 10 -25.16 4.07 -3.59
C PHE A 10 -23.91 4.40 -4.41
N LYS A 11 -24.02 4.45 -5.74
CA LYS A 11 -22.88 4.83 -6.61
C LYS A 11 -22.40 6.25 -6.34
N SER A 12 -23.32 7.18 -6.09
CA SER A 12 -23.00 8.56 -5.70
C SER A 12 -22.25 8.59 -4.37
N LEU A 13 -22.71 7.85 -3.37
CA LEU A 13 -22.05 7.76 -2.07
C LEU A 13 -20.64 7.18 -2.18
N VAL A 14 -20.44 6.13 -2.99
CA VAL A 14 -19.10 5.57 -3.27
C VAL A 14 -18.19 6.64 -3.90
N ALA A 15 -18.64 7.31 -4.96
CA ALA A 15 -17.84 8.33 -5.64
C ALA A 15 -17.46 9.51 -4.72
N GLN A 16 -18.41 9.98 -3.92
CA GLN A 16 -18.15 11.05 -2.95
C GLN A 16 -17.20 10.59 -1.85
N THR A 17 -17.33 9.35 -1.35
CA THR A 17 -16.42 8.78 -0.35
C THR A 17 -15.00 8.71 -0.90
N THR A 18 -14.82 8.24 -2.14
CA THR A 18 -13.52 8.23 -2.82
C THR A 18 -12.93 9.65 -2.91
N ALA A 19 -13.73 10.66 -3.27
CA ALA A 19 -13.26 12.04 -3.30
C ALA A 19 -12.80 12.52 -1.92
N VAL A 20 -13.54 12.23 -0.85
CA VAL A 20 -13.16 12.57 0.53
C VAL A 20 -11.86 11.88 0.93
N LEU A 21 -11.69 10.59 0.63
CA LEU A 21 -10.46 9.85 0.91
C LEU A 21 -9.24 10.50 0.26
N LEU A 22 -9.36 10.94 -1.01
CA LEU A 22 -8.28 11.66 -1.70
C LEU A 22 -7.91 12.97 -1.01
N THR A 23 -8.89 13.73 -0.49
CA THR A 23 -8.60 14.96 0.27
C THR A 23 -7.85 14.69 1.58
N ARG A 24 -7.92 13.45 2.09
CA ARG A 24 -7.21 12.99 3.30
C ARG A 24 -5.88 12.32 2.97
N GLY A 25 -5.47 12.35 1.70
CA GLY A 25 -4.25 11.70 1.26
C GLY A 25 -4.34 10.17 1.24
N LEU A 26 -5.53 9.59 1.12
CA LEU A 26 -5.74 8.15 1.01
C LEU A 26 -6.27 7.76 -0.37
N GLU A 27 -5.56 6.86 -1.03
CA GLU A 27 -6.00 6.15 -2.22
C GLU A 27 -6.47 4.75 -1.79
N VAL A 28 -7.70 4.39 -2.14
CA VAL A 28 -8.29 3.13 -1.71
C VAL A 28 -8.86 2.42 -2.93
N GLU A 29 -8.63 1.10 -3.02
CA GLU A 29 -9.17 0.32 -4.13
C GLU A 29 -10.69 0.54 -4.26
N PRO A 30 -11.21 0.83 -5.47
CA PRO A 30 -12.62 1.14 -5.65
C PRO A 30 -13.57 0.04 -5.15
N VAL A 31 -13.16 -1.23 -5.25
CA VAL A 31 -13.95 -2.38 -4.77
C VAL A 31 -14.00 -2.38 -3.24
N ALA A 32 -12.90 -2.07 -2.55
CA ALA A 32 -12.87 -1.98 -1.10
C ALA A 32 -13.76 -0.84 -0.60
N VAL A 33 -13.69 0.36 -1.21
CA VAL A 33 -14.60 1.48 -0.87
C VAL A 33 -16.06 1.06 -1.06
N ARG A 34 -16.38 0.40 -2.19
CA ARG A 34 -17.72 -0.10 -2.49
C ARG A 34 -18.21 -1.06 -1.42
N ASP A 35 -17.38 -1.98 -0.96
CA ASP A 35 -17.76 -2.99 0.03
C ASP A 35 -17.94 -2.40 1.43
N VAL A 36 -17.08 -1.46 1.84
CA VAL A 36 -17.26 -0.74 3.11
C VAL A 36 -18.54 0.10 3.08
N VAL A 37 -18.81 0.83 1.99
CA VAL A 37 -20.08 1.57 1.84
C VAL A 37 -21.27 0.63 1.96
N ALA A 38 -21.24 -0.53 1.30
CA ALA A 38 -22.32 -1.53 1.40
C ALA A 38 -22.49 -2.02 2.84
N TYR A 39 -21.41 -2.31 3.54
CA TYR A 39 -21.45 -2.73 4.94
C TYR A 39 -22.07 -1.65 5.84
N VAL A 40 -21.62 -0.40 5.72
CA VAL A 40 -22.11 0.72 6.54
C VAL A 40 -23.59 0.98 6.27
N VAL A 41 -24.02 0.97 5.01
CA VAL A 41 -25.43 1.18 4.66
C VAL A 41 -26.31 0.04 5.16
N ASN A 42 -25.91 -1.22 4.99
CA ASN A 42 -26.68 -2.36 5.52
C ASN A 42 -26.76 -2.32 7.05
N THR A 43 -25.65 -1.98 7.73
CA THR A 43 -25.63 -1.81 9.18
C THR A 43 -26.57 -0.70 9.65
N ALA A 44 -26.60 0.43 8.92
CA ALA A 44 -27.53 1.52 9.21
C ALA A 44 -28.98 1.06 9.02
N ALA A 45 -29.29 0.41 7.88
CA ALA A 45 -30.59 -0.13 7.54
C ALA A 45 -31.14 -1.06 8.64
N GLU A 46 -30.33 -2.01 9.10
CA GLU A 46 -30.68 -2.93 10.19
C GLU A 46 -30.97 -2.20 11.50
N LYS A 47 -30.14 -1.22 11.87
CA LYS A 47 -30.30 -0.47 13.12
C LYS A 47 -31.57 0.37 13.15
N VAL A 48 -31.96 0.97 12.03
CA VAL A 48 -33.17 1.81 11.93
C VAL A 48 -34.39 1.08 11.37
N ARG A 49 -34.24 -0.21 11.03
CA ARG A 49 -35.28 -1.06 10.41
C ARG A 49 -35.85 -0.47 9.12
N LEU A 50 -34.97 0.09 8.28
CA LEU A 50 -35.30 0.59 6.95
C LEU A 50 -34.76 -0.35 5.87
N ASP A 51 -35.28 -0.21 4.65
CA ASP A 51 -34.68 -0.85 3.49
C ASP A 51 -33.30 -0.22 3.19
N PRO A 52 -32.31 -1.01 2.73
CA PRO A 52 -30.97 -0.48 2.43
C PRO A 52 -30.95 0.67 1.41
N GLU A 53 -31.89 0.67 0.45
CA GLU A 53 -32.02 1.75 -0.53
C GLU A 53 -32.42 3.09 0.10
N GLU A 54 -33.20 3.08 1.19
CA GLU A 54 -33.55 4.29 1.94
C GLU A 54 -32.44 4.68 2.91
N ALA A 55 -31.82 3.69 3.57
CA ALA A 55 -30.76 3.88 4.53
C ALA A 55 -29.50 4.52 3.93
N VAL A 56 -29.29 4.42 2.60
CA VAL A 56 -28.17 5.09 1.91
C VAL A 56 -28.12 6.59 2.17
N HIS A 57 -29.27 7.23 2.37
CA HIS A 57 -29.37 8.66 2.64
C HIS A 57 -29.02 9.05 4.08
N LEU A 58 -28.86 8.06 4.97
CA LEU A 58 -28.44 8.25 6.36
C LEU A 58 -26.92 8.18 6.52
N VAL A 59 -26.20 7.72 5.50
CA VAL A 59 -24.75 7.53 5.52
C VAL A 59 -24.09 8.67 4.76
N SER A 60 -23.19 9.40 5.42
CA SER A 60 -22.40 10.44 4.77
C SER A 60 -21.07 9.89 4.23
N PRO A 61 -20.52 10.49 3.16
CA PRO A 61 -19.19 10.14 2.64
C PRO A 61 -18.09 10.23 3.70
N GLU A 62 -18.14 11.25 4.57
CA GLU A 62 -17.15 11.49 5.63
C GLU A 62 -17.16 10.36 6.66
N MET A 63 -18.33 9.87 7.04
CA MET A 63 -18.46 8.77 8.00
C MET A 63 -17.78 7.50 7.49
N VAL A 64 -17.95 7.19 6.21
CA VAL A 64 -17.30 6.03 5.59
C VAL A 64 -15.80 6.27 5.47
N ALA A 65 -15.38 7.47 5.03
CA ALA A 65 -13.97 7.82 4.93
C ALA A 65 -13.26 7.79 6.30
N ASP A 66 -13.94 8.18 7.40
CA ASP A 66 -13.42 8.10 8.78
C ASP A 66 -13.21 6.65 9.20
N ALA A 67 -14.17 5.77 8.90
CA ALA A 67 -14.06 4.35 9.20
C ALA A 67 -12.88 3.71 8.47
N ILE A 68 -12.70 4.03 7.18
CA ILE A 68 -11.58 3.53 6.37
C ILE A 68 -10.25 4.08 6.88
N ALA A 69 -10.17 5.39 7.14
CA ALA A 69 -8.93 6.02 7.64
C ALA A 69 -8.52 5.45 9.01
N THR A 70 -9.49 5.25 9.91
CA THR A 70 -9.24 4.64 11.22
C THR A 70 -8.75 3.20 11.08
N ALA A 71 -9.38 2.41 10.21
CA ALA A 71 -8.95 1.03 9.97
C ALA A 71 -7.55 0.94 9.33
N ALA A 72 -7.16 1.96 8.57
CA ALA A 72 -5.87 2.04 7.89
C ALA A 72 -4.76 2.71 8.73
N ASP A 73 -5.06 3.21 9.94
CA ASP A 73 -4.08 3.83 10.83
C ASP A 73 -3.07 2.78 11.34
N ASP A 74 -1.80 2.97 11.00
CA ASP A 74 -0.69 2.06 11.33
C ASP A 74 -0.46 1.85 12.85
N SER A 75 -1.06 2.71 13.69
CA SER A 75 -1.01 2.55 15.15
C SER A 75 -1.99 1.49 15.69
N ASN A 76 -2.94 1.00 14.88
CA ASN A 76 -3.90 -0.03 15.27
C ASN A 76 -3.32 -1.44 15.04
N GLU A 77 -3.45 -2.34 16.03
CA GLU A 77 -2.91 -3.72 16.00
C GLU A 77 -3.38 -4.54 14.79
N ASP A 78 -4.58 -4.27 14.26
CA ASP A 78 -5.17 -4.98 13.13
C ASP A 78 -4.99 -4.30 11.75
N ALA A 79 -4.31 -3.15 11.69
CA ALA A 79 -4.18 -2.36 10.46
C ALA A 79 -3.34 -3.07 9.37
N SER A 80 -2.45 -3.99 9.75
CA SER A 80 -1.61 -4.78 8.84
C SER A 80 -2.40 -5.69 7.89
N ALA A 81 -3.67 -5.98 8.20
CA ALA A 81 -4.56 -6.75 7.33
C ALA A 81 -5.19 -5.90 6.19
N VAL A 82 -5.14 -4.57 6.29
CA VAL A 82 -5.81 -3.64 5.39
C VAL A 82 -4.89 -3.30 4.20
N HIS A 83 -4.91 -4.16 3.18
CA HIS A 83 -4.06 -4.04 1.98
C HIS A 83 -4.62 -3.12 0.89
N ALA A 84 -5.86 -2.66 1.02
CA ALA A 84 -6.54 -1.89 -0.02
C ALA A 84 -6.37 -0.36 0.11
N VAL A 85 -5.61 0.13 1.09
CA VAL A 85 -5.42 1.57 1.36
C VAL A 85 -3.96 1.94 1.21
N ARG A 86 -3.69 2.99 0.43
CA ARG A 86 -2.36 3.55 0.15
C ARG A 86 -2.36 5.07 0.38
N PRO A 87 -1.21 5.65 0.71
CA PRO A 87 -1.08 7.10 0.73
C PRO A 87 -1.10 7.67 -0.70
N VAL A 88 -1.76 8.81 -0.90
CA VAL A 88 -1.72 9.55 -2.16
C VAL A 88 -0.37 10.25 -2.30
N ARG A 89 0.30 10.02 -3.42
CA ARG A 89 1.51 10.75 -3.78
C ARG A 89 1.15 12.17 -4.22
N LEU A 90 1.55 13.16 -3.42
CA LEU A 90 1.42 14.57 -3.77
C LEU A 90 2.61 15.10 -4.58
N ASP A 91 3.78 14.47 -4.44
CA ASP A 91 4.98 14.82 -5.21
C ASP A 91 4.94 14.15 -6.59
N THR A 92 4.74 14.95 -7.63
CA THR A 92 4.67 14.50 -9.02
C THR A 92 6.02 14.58 -9.75
N ARG A 93 7.10 14.95 -9.06
CA ARG A 93 8.43 15.00 -9.66
C ARG A 93 8.90 13.59 -10.03
N THR A 94 9.72 13.54 -11.07
CA THR A 94 10.37 12.34 -11.54
C THR A 94 11.88 12.51 -11.55
N VAL A 95 12.60 11.38 -11.61
CA VAL A 95 14.06 11.34 -11.70
C VAL A 95 14.51 10.26 -12.66
N ASP A 96 15.58 10.54 -13.40
CA ASP A 96 16.22 9.57 -14.27
C ASP A 96 17.02 8.56 -13.46
N VAL A 97 16.58 7.30 -13.49
CA VAL A 97 17.22 6.19 -12.80
C VAL A 97 17.87 5.26 -13.82
N PRO A 98 19.14 4.87 -13.62
CA PRO A 98 19.76 3.84 -14.46
C PRO A 98 18.99 2.53 -14.40
N THR A 99 18.75 1.89 -15.56
CA THR A 99 18.01 0.61 -15.65
C THR A 99 18.61 -0.48 -14.76
N MET A 100 19.93 -0.51 -14.59
CA MET A 100 20.59 -1.43 -13.65
C MET A 100 20.20 -1.17 -12.19
N ALA A 101 20.08 0.09 -11.79
CA ALA A 101 19.64 0.44 -10.44
C ALA A 101 18.17 0.07 -10.22
N LEU A 102 17.31 0.21 -11.24
CA LEU A 102 15.92 -0.25 -11.18
C LEU A 102 15.80 -1.76 -10.91
N GLY A 103 16.63 -2.59 -11.55
CA GLY A 103 16.64 -4.03 -11.27
C GLY A 103 16.93 -4.34 -9.80
N ARG A 104 17.80 -3.55 -9.17
CA ARG A 104 18.12 -3.65 -7.74
C ARG A 104 16.95 -3.21 -6.86
N LEU A 105 16.28 -2.11 -7.19
CA LEU A 105 15.09 -1.63 -6.48
C LEU A 105 13.91 -2.61 -6.58
N VAL A 106 13.68 -3.20 -7.74
CA VAL A 106 12.69 -4.26 -7.95
C VAL A 106 12.99 -5.46 -7.06
N MET A 107 14.25 -5.88 -6.97
CA MET A 107 14.64 -6.99 -6.09
C MET A 107 14.41 -6.65 -4.61
N ALA A 108 14.76 -5.43 -4.18
CA ALA A 108 14.54 -4.98 -2.81
C ALA A 108 13.05 -4.97 -2.44
N GLY A 109 12.19 -4.45 -3.32
CA GLY A 109 10.74 -4.49 -3.14
C GLY A 109 10.21 -5.92 -3.09
N ALA A 110 10.64 -6.80 -4.00
CA ALA A 110 10.22 -8.20 -4.01
C ALA A 110 10.64 -8.95 -2.74
N GLN A 111 11.83 -8.67 -2.20
CA GLN A 111 12.28 -9.23 -0.93
C GLN A 111 11.45 -8.71 0.25
N ALA A 112 11.24 -7.40 0.32
CA ALA A 112 10.38 -6.80 1.34
C ALA A 112 8.97 -7.41 1.32
N GLY A 113 8.37 -7.55 0.14
CA GLY A 113 7.06 -8.16 -0.03
C GLY A 113 7.02 -9.63 0.38
N LYS A 114 8.06 -10.40 0.04
CA LYS A 114 8.18 -11.80 0.47
C LYS A 114 8.25 -11.92 2.00
N TYR A 115 9.05 -11.08 2.65
CA TYR A 115 9.20 -11.12 4.12
C TYR A 115 7.94 -10.64 4.83
N ALA A 116 7.30 -9.57 4.34
CA ALA A 116 6.00 -9.14 4.83
C ALA A 116 4.96 -10.27 4.75
N ALA A 117 4.84 -10.94 3.58
CA ALA A 117 3.91 -12.03 3.39
C ALA A 117 4.19 -13.23 4.33
N ALA A 118 5.45 -13.60 4.51
CA ALA A 118 5.85 -14.68 5.44
C ALA A 118 5.47 -14.38 6.89
N ASN A 119 5.44 -13.09 7.27
CA ASN A 119 5.09 -12.62 8.60
C ASN A 119 3.63 -12.12 8.70
N ARG A 120 2.78 -12.51 7.74
CA ARG A 120 1.33 -12.18 7.70
C ARG A 120 1.01 -10.69 7.62
N ASP A 121 1.95 -9.86 7.21
CA ASP A 121 1.70 -8.45 6.90
C ASP A 121 1.25 -8.33 5.44
N GLY A 122 -0.05 -8.53 5.24
CA GLY A 122 -0.66 -8.50 3.91
C GLY A 122 -0.60 -7.12 3.26
N ARG A 123 -0.68 -6.06 4.06
CA ARG A 123 -0.58 -4.68 3.59
C ARG A 123 0.81 -4.37 3.04
N ALA A 124 1.86 -4.61 3.82
CA ALA A 124 3.24 -4.39 3.35
C ALA A 124 3.58 -5.28 2.15
N ALA A 125 3.07 -6.51 2.11
CA ALA A 125 3.24 -7.41 0.97
C ALA A 125 2.58 -6.88 -0.32
N ALA A 126 1.34 -6.41 -0.23
CA ALA A 126 0.63 -5.83 -1.37
C ALA A 126 1.29 -4.53 -1.83
N HIS A 127 1.65 -3.64 -0.90
CA HIS A 127 2.33 -2.38 -1.23
C HIS A 127 3.68 -2.61 -1.92
N ALA A 128 4.45 -3.60 -1.46
CA ALA A 128 5.68 -4.02 -2.14
C ALA A 128 5.43 -4.48 -3.58
N MET A 129 4.39 -5.29 -3.81
CA MET A 129 4.06 -5.79 -5.15
C MET A 129 3.60 -4.67 -6.08
N ASP A 130 2.85 -3.71 -5.57
CA ASP A 130 2.48 -2.51 -6.32
C ASP A 130 3.73 -1.73 -6.75
N LEU A 131 4.62 -1.42 -5.81
CA LEU A 131 5.86 -0.68 -6.09
C LEU A 131 6.73 -1.41 -7.11
N VAL A 132 6.88 -2.73 -6.98
CA VAL A 132 7.61 -3.56 -7.94
C VAL A 132 6.95 -3.52 -9.32
N THR A 133 5.62 -3.55 -9.38
CA THR A 133 4.86 -3.48 -10.63
C THR A 133 5.02 -2.11 -11.30
N GLU A 134 4.98 -1.04 -10.53
CA GLU A 134 5.19 0.33 -11.02
C GLU A 134 6.60 0.50 -11.60
N LEU A 135 7.64 0.07 -10.88
CA LEU A 135 9.03 0.12 -11.34
C LEU A 135 9.27 -0.79 -12.56
N GLY A 136 8.68 -1.98 -12.57
CA GLY A 136 8.72 -2.91 -13.70
C GLY A 136 8.05 -2.32 -14.94
N SER A 137 6.88 -1.69 -14.77
CA SER A 137 6.15 -1.00 -15.84
C SER A 137 6.95 0.16 -16.42
N ALA A 138 7.59 0.98 -15.57
CA ALA A 138 8.48 2.05 -16.01
C ALA A 138 9.66 1.50 -16.84
N THR A 139 10.27 0.41 -16.38
CA THR A 139 11.37 -0.27 -17.09
C THR A 139 10.95 -0.76 -18.48
N VAL A 140 9.80 -1.43 -18.58
CA VAL A 140 9.27 -1.93 -19.87
C VAL A 140 8.91 -0.77 -20.80
N SER A 141 8.31 0.30 -20.27
CA SER A 141 7.91 1.48 -21.03
C SER A 141 9.09 2.24 -21.61
N ALA A 142 10.25 2.19 -20.95
CA ALA A 142 11.49 2.82 -21.41
C ALA A 142 12.14 2.12 -22.62
N ARG A 143 11.62 0.96 -23.07
CA ARG A 143 12.02 0.24 -24.30
C ARG A 143 13.53 0.04 -24.46
N GLY A 144 14.25 -0.21 -23.35
CA GLY A 144 15.69 -0.46 -23.35
C GLY A 144 16.57 0.78 -23.27
N SER A 145 16.00 1.95 -22.94
CA SER A 145 16.77 3.12 -22.52
C SER A 145 17.69 2.79 -21.34
N GLU A 146 18.86 3.43 -21.28
CA GLU A 146 19.80 3.31 -20.15
C GLU A 146 19.27 4.01 -18.90
N LEU A 147 18.46 5.05 -19.08
CA LEU A 147 17.81 5.83 -18.04
C LEU A 147 16.30 5.70 -18.16
N VAL A 148 15.64 5.58 -17.03
CA VAL A 148 14.19 5.43 -16.90
C VAL A 148 13.68 6.50 -15.97
N GLU A 149 12.65 7.22 -16.40
CA GLU A 149 11.98 8.23 -15.60
C GLU A 149 11.12 7.54 -14.52
N VAL A 150 11.40 7.82 -13.26
CA VAL A 150 10.72 7.19 -12.10
C VAL A 150 10.14 8.28 -11.20
N PRO A 151 8.88 8.17 -10.76
CA PRO A 151 8.33 9.10 -9.78
C PRO A 151 9.11 9.07 -8.46
N VAL A 152 9.42 10.25 -7.92
CA VAL A 152 10.13 10.39 -6.64
C VAL A 152 9.39 9.70 -5.51
N GLY A 153 8.06 9.81 -5.46
CA GLY A 153 7.24 9.14 -4.45
C GLY A 153 7.36 7.62 -4.44
N VAL A 154 7.62 6.97 -5.60
CA VAL A 154 7.84 5.52 -5.66
C VAL A 154 9.16 5.15 -4.97
N LEU A 155 10.20 5.97 -5.12
CA LEU A 155 11.49 5.76 -4.47
C LEU A 155 11.40 5.98 -2.95
N ASP A 156 10.70 7.02 -2.52
CA ASP A 156 10.48 7.31 -1.10
C ASP A 156 9.68 6.17 -0.43
N GLU A 157 8.55 5.76 -1.03
CA GLU A 157 7.75 4.64 -0.51
C GLU A 157 8.52 3.32 -0.46
N LEU A 158 9.30 3.01 -1.50
CA LEU A 158 10.11 1.79 -1.52
C LEU A 158 11.17 1.83 -0.42
N ALA A 159 11.88 2.96 -0.26
CA ALA A 159 12.91 3.10 0.75
C ALA A 159 12.34 2.92 2.16
N ASP A 160 11.18 3.51 2.43
CA ASP A 160 10.53 3.44 3.74
C ASP A 160 9.97 2.05 4.03
N LEU A 161 9.33 1.41 3.04
CA LEU A 161 8.85 0.04 3.17
C LEU A 161 10.00 -0.94 3.42
N VAL A 162 11.07 -0.87 2.63
CA VAL A 162 12.25 -1.73 2.81
C VAL A 162 12.88 -1.48 4.18
N GLN A 163 12.98 -0.23 4.62
CA GLN A 163 13.53 0.12 5.93
C GLN A 163 12.66 -0.39 7.08
N GLN A 164 11.34 -0.35 6.94
CA GLN A 164 10.39 -0.90 7.90
C GLN A 164 10.58 -2.41 8.06
N VAL A 165 10.64 -3.15 6.93
CA VAL A 165 10.90 -4.60 6.95
C VAL A 165 12.25 -4.91 7.60
N VAL A 166 13.30 -4.16 7.23
CA VAL A 166 14.62 -4.28 7.85
C VAL A 166 14.55 -4.09 9.37
N GLY A 167 13.86 -3.06 9.84
CA GLY A 167 13.71 -2.80 11.27
C GLY A 167 13.01 -3.93 12.02
N ARG A 168 11.95 -4.51 11.43
CA ARG A 168 11.22 -5.65 12.01
C ARG A 168 12.07 -6.92 12.08
N VAL A 169 12.85 -7.20 11.04
CA VAL A 169 13.76 -8.36 11.02
C VAL A 169 14.92 -8.17 12.01
N ASP A 170 15.53 -6.98 12.05
CA ASP A 170 16.64 -6.67 12.96
C ASP A 170 16.21 -6.70 14.44
N ALA A 171 14.98 -6.28 14.74
CA ALA A 171 14.36 -6.39 16.06
C ALA A 171 14.01 -7.85 16.46
N GLY A 172 14.14 -8.81 15.54
CA GLY A 172 13.76 -10.21 15.77
C GLY A 172 12.24 -10.43 15.80
N GLU A 173 11.45 -9.45 15.37
CA GLU A 173 9.99 -9.56 15.31
C GLU A 173 9.54 -10.36 14.09
N TRP A 174 10.29 -10.27 12.99
CA TRP A 174 10.02 -10.97 11.74
C TRP A 174 11.09 -11.99 11.41
N SER A 175 10.64 -13.16 10.93
CA SER A 175 11.54 -14.19 10.40
C SER A 175 11.63 -14.10 8.87
N ILE A 176 12.84 -14.26 8.32
CA ILE A 176 13.00 -14.45 6.88
C ILE A 176 12.71 -15.89 6.44
N CYS A 177 12.58 -16.85 7.37
CA CYS A 177 12.20 -18.22 7.02
C CYS A 177 10.70 -18.25 6.68
N PRO A 178 10.30 -18.72 5.49
CA PRO A 178 8.89 -18.88 5.14
C PRO A 178 8.18 -19.93 6.03
N CYS A 179 8.93 -20.76 6.75
CA CYS A 179 8.43 -21.75 7.68
C CYS A 179 8.00 -21.18 9.05
N GLY A 180 8.46 -19.98 9.40
CA GLY A 180 8.26 -19.40 10.74
C GLY A 180 9.05 -20.07 11.87
N GLU A 181 9.90 -21.05 11.56
CA GLU A 181 10.78 -21.73 12.51
C GLU A 181 12.18 -21.10 12.52
N LEU A 182 12.90 -21.26 13.65
CA LEU A 182 14.29 -20.86 13.78
C LEU A 182 15.20 -22.00 13.29
N HIS A 183 15.90 -21.77 12.18
CA HIS A 183 16.79 -22.76 11.54
C HIS A 183 18.27 -22.36 11.66
N GLU A 184 18.68 -21.75 12.79
CA GLU A 184 20.07 -21.27 13.02
C GLU A 184 20.58 -20.36 11.88
N GLN A 185 19.69 -19.52 11.36
CA GLN A 185 19.92 -18.67 10.19
C GLN A 185 20.38 -17.23 10.55
N GLU A 186 20.79 -16.97 11.79
CA GLU A 186 21.05 -15.61 12.30
C GLU A 186 22.15 -14.88 11.53
N GLU A 187 23.11 -15.60 10.94
CA GLU A 187 24.11 -15.00 10.05
C GLU A 187 23.50 -14.56 8.71
N VAL A 188 22.61 -15.36 8.14
CA VAL A 188 21.92 -15.05 6.87
C VAL A 188 21.00 -13.84 7.09
N ASP A 189 20.22 -13.84 8.17
CA ASP A 189 19.28 -12.78 8.53
C ASP A 189 20.00 -11.42 8.64
N ARG A 190 21.15 -11.39 9.33
CA ARG A 190 21.97 -10.18 9.42
C ARG A 190 22.49 -9.70 8.07
N ARG A 191 22.90 -10.60 7.19
CA ARG A 191 23.38 -10.23 5.84
C ARG A 191 22.25 -9.68 4.97
N VAL A 192 21.05 -10.24 5.10
CA VAL A 192 19.83 -9.74 4.43
C VAL A 192 19.48 -8.35 4.92
N VAL A 193 19.45 -8.13 6.25
CA VAL A 193 19.22 -6.81 6.87
C VAL A 193 20.17 -5.76 6.31
N VAL A 194 21.47 -6.06 6.23
CA VAL A 194 22.48 -5.14 5.68
C VAL A 194 22.22 -4.87 4.19
N ALA A 195 21.96 -5.90 3.39
CA ALA A 195 21.74 -5.74 1.95
C ALA A 195 20.48 -4.89 1.65
N MET A 196 19.37 -5.20 2.31
CA MET A 196 18.13 -4.44 2.16
C MET A 196 18.28 -2.99 2.64
N GLY A 197 19.01 -2.76 3.73
CA GLY A 197 19.32 -1.40 4.20
C GLY A 197 20.12 -0.59 3.18
N GLN A 198 21.06 -1.22 2.48
CA GLN A 198 21.79 -0.58 1.37
C GLN A 198 20.89 -0.29 0.18
N ASP A 199 19.93 -1.17 -0.13
CA ASP A 199 18.99 -0.96 -1.24
C ASP A 199 18.03 0.20 -0.95
N ALA A 200 17.56 0.33 0.30
CA ALA A 200 16.79 1.50 0.74
C ALA A 200 17.62 2.80 0.65
N ALA A 201 18.92 2.75 1.00
CA ALA A 201 19.82 3.89 0.85
C ALA A 201 19.97 4.32 -0.62
N ILE A 202 20.07 3.37 -1.56
CA ILE A 202 20.14 3.66 -3.00
C ILE A 202 18.87 4.36 -3.50
N ALA A 203 17.69 3.92 -3.07
CA ALA A 203 16.45 4.61 -3.41
C ALA A 203 16.47 6.08 -2.95
N ARG A 204 16.93 6.35 -1.72
CA ARG A 204 17.08 7.71 -1.17
C ARG A 204 18.13 8.54 -1.91
N GLU A 205 19.26 7.95 -2.27
CA GLU A 205 20.31 8.61 -3.06
C GLU A 205 19.82 9.00 -4.45
N LEU A 206 19.08 8.11 -5.12
CA LEU A 206 18.45 8.40 -6.41
C LEU A 206 17.42 9.51 -6.28
N ARG A 207 16.57 9.44 -5.25
CA ARG A 207 15.60 10.50 -4.95
C ARG A 207 16.25 11.85 -4.71
N ALA A 208 17.40 11.90 -4.03
CA ALA A 208 18.11 13.15 -3.77
C ALA A 208 18.54 13.89 -5.05
N LYS A 209 18.74 13.17 -6.16
CA LYS A 209 19.07 13.75 -7.47
C LYS A 209 17.92 14.54 -8.09
N ALA A 210 16.67 14.29 -7.67
CA ALA A 210 15.49 15.05 -8.13
C ALA A 210 15.41 16.47 -7.56
N GLY A 211 16.27 16.80 -6.57
CA GLY A 211 16.36 18.14 -5.97
C GLY A 211 17.57 18.95 -6.44
N GLN A 212 18.36 18.40 -7.37
CA GLN A 212 19.54 19.04 -7.99
C GLN A 212 19.18 19.52 -9.39
#